data_AF-A0A2A3FZW8-F1
#
_entry.id   AF-A0A2A3FZW8-F1
#
_cell.length_a   1.000
_cell.length_b   1.000
_cell.length_c   1.000
_cell.angle_alpha   90.00
_cell.angle_beta   90.00
_cell.angle_gamma   90.00
#
_symmetry.space_group_name_H-M   'P 1'
#
loop_
_entity.id
_entity.type
_entity.pdbx_description
1 polymer ?
#
loop_
_entity_poly.entity_id
_entity_poly.type
_entity_poly.pdbx_seq_one_letter_code
_entity_poly.pdbx_strand_id
1 'polypeptide(L)'
;MSIDYIVSALDSTVAAELGAALDGSPIVTLDGLVLPDPARDAVLELLTLLADRQSVALGAVADLLTTSQAAEILGVSDTYVRRLADSGALPIEMRGTHRRFRLSDVMAYREKFPRRG
;
A
#
# COMPACT_ATOMS: atom_id res chain seq x y z
N MET A 1 -2.08 5.69 8.58
CA MET A 1 -0.88 5.91 7.80
C MET A 1 -0.25 7.20 8.27
N SER A 2 0.94 7.11 8.85
CA SER A 2 1.86 8.25 8.92
C SER A 2 2.59 8.25 7.58
N ILE A 3 2.75 9.40 6.93
CA ILE A 3 3.67 9.51 5.79
C ILE A 3 5.01 9.87 6.40
N ASP A 4 5.97 8.94 6.31
CA ASP A 4 7.28 9.09 6.92
C ASP A 4 8.32 9.54 5.90
N TYR A 5 8.06 9.28 4.62
CA TYR A 5 8.95 9.61 3.53
C TYR A 5 8.17 9.96 2.27
N ILE A 6 8.61 11.02 1.57
CA ILE A 6 8.04 11.46 0.31
C ILE A 6 9.17 11.60 -0.70
N VAL A 7 9.00 10.98 -1.87
CA VAL A 7 9.85 11.16 -3.04
C VAL A 7 9.06 11.94 -4.07
N SER A 8 9.59 13.08 -4.48
CA SER A 8 9.03 13.82 -5.61
C SER A 8 9.29 13.08 -6.92
N ALA A 9 8.40 13.28 -7.90
CA ALA A 9 8.58 12.77 -9.26
C ALA A 9 10.00 13.00 -9.80
N LEU A 10 10.56 11.95 -10.41
CA LEU A 10 11.87 12.01 -11.04
C LEU A 10 11.87 12.94 -12.25
N ASP A 11 13.05 13.46 -12.58
CA ASP A 11 13.25 14.15 -13.85
C ASP A 11 13.05 13.18 -15.02
N SER A 12 12.73 13.73 -16.20
CA SER A 12 12.36 12.92 -17.36
C SER A 12 13.47 11.99 -17.85
N THR A 13 14.74 12.37 -17.66
CA THR A 13 15.87 11.58 -18.15
C THR A 13 16.09 10.38 -17.23
N VAL A 14 16.19 10.61 -15.93
CA VAL A 14 16.35 9.53 -14.94
C VAL A 14 15.13 8.60 -14.94
N ALA A 15 13.92 9.13 -15.08
CA ALA A 15 12.70 8.34 -15.18
C ALA A 15 12.71 7.38 -16.39
N ALA A 16 13.16 7.86 -17.55
CA ALA A 16 13.25 7.05 -18.76
C ALA A 16 14.33 5.94 -18.64
N GLU A 17 15.49 6.27 -18.06
CA GLU A 17 16.54 5.28 -17.79
C GLU A 17 16.06 4.20 -16.82
N LEU A 18 15.34 4.59 -15.76
CA LEU A 18 14.76 3.67 -14.80
C LEU A 18 13.71 2.75 -15.45
N GLY A 19 12.79 3.30 -16.24
CA GLY A 19 11.78 2.53 -16.96
C GLY A 19 12.40 1.47 -17.88
N ALA A 20 13.41 1.85 -18.67
CA ALA A 20 14.12 0.93 -19.54
C ALA A 20 14.82 -0.21 -18.77
N ALA A 21 15.33 0.07 -17.57
CA ALA A 21 15.93 -0.95 -16.71
C ALA A 21 14.89 -1.92 -16.12
N LEU A 22 13.68 -1.44 -15.82
CA LEU A 22 12.58 -2.24 -15.27
C LEU A 22 11.97 -3.21 -16.29
N ASP A 23 11.90 -2.81 -17.57
CA ASP A 23 11.41 -3.67 -18.67
C ASP A 23 12.19 -4.99 -18.81
N GLY A 24 13.46 -4.99 -18.37
CA GLY A 24 14.34 -6.16 -18.39
C GLY A 24 14.09 -7.21 -17.28
N SER A 25 13.05 -7.04 -16.44
CA SER A 25 12.80 -7.87 -15.24
C SER A 25 14.06 -7.97 -14.34
N PRO A 26 14.52 -6.84 -13.78
CA PRO A 26 15.80 -6.78 -13.10
C PRO A 26 15.79 -7.57 -11.78
N ILE A 27 16.96 -8.12 -11.44
CA ILE A 27 17.20 -8.69 -10.10
C ILE A 27 17.56 -7.54 -9.16
N VAL A 28 16.75 -7.33 -8.13
CA VAL A 28 17.03 -6.36 -7.07
C VAL A 28 17.85 -7.05 -5.97
N THR A 29 19.03 -6.49 -5.67
CA THR A 29 19.91 -6.99 -4.60
C THR A 29 20.28 -5.88 -3.62
N LEU A 30 20.47 -6.25 -2.36
CA LEU A 30 20.98 -5.38 -1.29
C LEU A 30 22.27 -6.00 -0.74
N ASP A 31 23.43 -5.42 -1.04
CA ASP A 31 24.74 -5.95 -0.62
C ASP A 31 24.93 -7.46 -0.93
N GLY A 32 24.49 -7.88 -2.11
CA GLY A 32 24.57 -9.28 -2.57
C GLY A 32 23.44 -10.18 -2.06
N LEU A 33 22.55 -9.71 -1.20
CA LEU A 33 21.32 -10.41 -0.83
C LEU A 33 20.25 -10.22 -1.92
N VAL A 34 19.78 -11.32 -2.50
CA VAL A 34 18.56 -11.30 -3.33
C VAL A 34 17.36 -11.04 -2.43
N LEU A 35 16.58 -10.02 -2.76
CA LEU A 35 15.40 -9.68 -1.97
C LEU A 35 14.35 -10.81 -2.03
N PRO A 36 13.70 -11.17 -0.90
CA PRO A 36 12.54 -12.05 -0.90
C PRO A 36 11.41 -11.49 -1.78
N ASP A 37 10.59 -12.37 -2.37
CA ASP A 37 9.55 -11.97 -3.33
C ASP A 37 8.71 -10.77 -2.87
N PRO A 38 8.15 -10.73 -1.64
CA PRO A 38 7.31 -9.60 -1.22
C PRO A 38 8.08 -8.27 -1.14
N ALA A 39 9.35 -8.31 -0.74
CA ALA A 39 10.19 -7.13 -0.65
C ALA A 39 10.63 -6.66 -2.05
N ARG A 40 10.98 -7.62 -2.93
CA ARG A 40 11.31 -7.33 -4.33
C ARG A 40 10.13 -6.68 -5.04
N ASP A 41 8.94 -7.28 -4.95
CA ASP A 41 7.76 -6.79 -5.65
C ASP A 41 7.36 -5.38 -5.17
N ALA A 42 7.47 -5.11 -3.87
CA ALA A 42 7.23 -3.78 -3.32
C ALA A 42 8.24 -2.73 -3.83
N VAL A 43 9.53 -3.09 -3.94
CA VAL A 43 10.56 -2.19 -4.49
C VAL A 43 10.33 -1.97 -5.99
N LEU A 44 9.99 -3.00 -6.75
CA LEU A 44 9.71 -2.87 -8.18
C LEU A 44 8.50 -1.96 -8.42
N GLU A 45 7.41 -2.12 -7.66
CA GLU A 45 6.24 -1.24 -7.75
C GLU A 45 6.60 0.23 -7.45
N LEU A 46 7.38 0.47 -6.38
CA LEU A 46 7.87 1.81 -6.05
C LEU A 46 8.66 2.42 -7.22
N LEU A 47 9.59 1.65 -7.81
CA LEU A 47 10.41 2.11 -8.92
C LEU A 47 9.58 2.36 -10.18
N THR A 48 8.56 1.55 -10.45
CA THR A 48 7.62 1.76 -11.57
C THR A 48 6.88 3.09 -11.43
N LEU A 49 6.31 3.39 -10.26
CA LEU A 49 5.64 4.66 -10.01
C LEU A 49 6.58 5.86 -10.25
N LEU A 50 7.84 5.73 -9.83
CA LEU A 50 8.85 6.77 -10.03
C LEU A 50 9.27 6.91 -11.50
N ALA A 51 9.36 5.80 -12.25
CA ALA A 51 9.61 5.79 -13.68
C ALA A 51 8.47 6.44 -14.48
N ASP A 52 7.23 6.28 -14.00
CA ASP A 52 6.03 6.97 -14.52
C ASP A 52 5.95 8.45 -14.09
N ARG A 53 7.01 8.96 -13.44
CA ARG A 53 7.13 10.34 -12.94
C ARG A 53 6.02 10.71 -11.97
N GLN A 54 5.57 9.75 -11.17
CA GLN A 54 4.65 10.00 -10.08
C GLN A 54 5.43 10.29 -8.80
N SER A 55 4.94 11.23 -8.00
CA SER A 55 5.45 11.40 -6.64
C SER A 55 4.91 10.28 -5.75
N VAL A 56 5.77 9.71 -4.90
CA VAL A 56 5.42 8.58 -4.05
C VAL A 56 5.55 8.97 -2.58
N ALA A 57 4.57 8.60 -1.78
CA ALA A 57 4.59 8.71 -0.33
C ALA A 57 4.64 7.31 0.29
N LEU A 58 5.57 7.09 1.22
CA LEU A 58 5.77 5.85 1.94
C LEU A 58 5.62 6.10 3.44
N GLY A 59 5.11 5.08 4.13
CA GLY A 59 4.83 5.21 5.54
C GLY A 59 4.52 3.88 6.20
N ALA A 60 4.81 3.78 7.49
CA ALA A 60 4.41 2.61 8.25
C ALA A 60 2.89 2.52 8.35
N VAL A 61 2.37 1.31 8.13
CA VAL A 61 0.96 1.01 8.37
C VAL A 61 0.80 0.60 9.82
N ALA A 62 -0.04 1.32 10.56
CA ALA A 62 -0.33 0.99 11.95
C ALA A 62 -1.15 -0.31 12.04
N ASP A 63 -0.91 -1.08 13.11
CA ASP A 63 -1.68 -2.31 13.38
C ASP A 63 -3.18 -2.06 13.53
N LEU A 64 -3.53 -0.89 14.09
CA LEU A 64 -4.91 -0.45 14.29
C LEU A 64 -5.21 0.77 13.44
N LEU A 65 -6.10 0.57 12.47
CA LEU A 65 -6.48 1.55 11.47
C LEU A 65 -7.74 2.31 11.89
N THR A 66 -7.82 3.58 11.51
CA THR A 66 -9.08 4.32 11.51
C THR A 66 -10.01 3.82 10.40
N THR A 67 -11.29 4.19 10.44
CA THR A 67 -12.23 3.90 9.33
C THR A 67 -11.68 4.38 7.99
N SER A 68 -11.15 5.61 7.93
CA SER A 68 -10.66 6.20 6.69
C SER A 68 -9.41 5.48 6.16
N GLN A 69 -8.52 5.04 7.05
CA GLN A 69 -7.34 4.27 6.64
C GLN A 69 -7.72 2.87 6.12
N ALA A 70 -8.69 2.21 6.77
CA ALA A 70 -9.22 0.96 6.26
C ALA A 70 -9.92 1.16 4.90
N ALA A 71 -10.67 2.25 4.74
CA ALA A 71 -11.37 2.59 3.50
C ALA A 71 -10.39 2.84 2.36
N GLU A 72 -9.29 3.55 2.62
CA GLU A 72 -8.19 3.77 1.68
C GLU A 72 -7.54 2.45 1.24
N ILE A 73 -7.19 1.57 2.16
CA ILE A 73 -6.58 0.26 1.86
C ILE A 73 -7.54 -0.62 1.04
N LEU A 74 -8.83 -0.61 1.40
CA LEU A 74 -9.88 -1.30 0.66
C LEU A 74 -10.30 -0.55 -0.61
N GLY A 75 -9.81 0.68 -0.83
CA GLY A 75 -10.31 1.73 -1.72
C GLY A 75 -11.82 1.70 -1.94
N VAL A 76 -12.55 1.80 -0.85
CA VAL A 76 -14.00 1.96 -0.81
C VAL A 76 -14.30 3.23 -0.02
N SER A 77 -15.58 3.62 0.07
CA SER A 77 -15.94 4.76 0.92
C SER A 77 -15.88 4.40 2.41
N ASP A 78 -15.58 5.38 3.27
CA ASP A 78 -15.65 5.25 4.73
C ASP A 78 -17.02 4.73 5.20
N THR A 79 -18.09 5.20 4.56
CA THR A 79 -19.46 4.75 4.83
C THR A 79 -19.62 3.25 4.56
N TYR A 80 -19.00 2.72 3.50
CA TYR A 80 -19.02 1.29 3.22
C TYR A 80 -18.24 0.50 4.27
N VAL A 81 -17.07 0.98 4.70
CA VAL A 81 -16.32 0.33 5.81
C VAL A 81 -17.14 0.32 7.10
N ARG A 82 -17.85 1.41 7.42
CA ARG A 82 -18.76 1.42 8.58
C ARG A 82 -19.87 0.40 8.45
N ARG A 83 -20.45 0.25 7.25
CA ARG A 83 -21.46 -0.78 6.99
C ARG A 83 -20.89 -2.19 7.19
N LEU A 84 -19.66 -2.45 6.74
CA LEU A 84 -19.00 -3.75 6.96
C LEU A 84 -18.76 -4.01 8.46
N ALA A 85 -18.39 -2.98 9.21
CA ALA A 85 -18.26 -3.07 10.66
C ALA A 85 -19.60 -3.37 11.34
N ASP A 86 -20.63 -2.60 10.99
CA ASP A 86 -21.96 -2.71 11.61
C ASP A 86 -22.63 -4.06 11.26
N SER A 87 -22.33 -4.64 10.10
CA SER A 87 -22.77 -5.98 9.71
C SER A 87 -21.90 -7.12 10.24
N GLY A 88 -20.79 -6.82 10.94
CA GLY A 88 -19.82 -7.81 11.41
C GLY A 88 -18.98 -8.46 10.31
N ALA A 89 -19.06 -7.98 9.06
CA ALA A 89 -18.28 -8.51 7.94
C ALA A 89 -16.79 -8.13 8.02
N LEU A 90 -16.50 -7.01 8.68
CA LEU A 90 -15.14 -6.59 9.01
C LEU A 90 -15.05 -6.36 10.53
N PRO A 91 -14.24 -7.15 11.26
CA PRO A 91 -14.10 -7.01 12.71
C PRO A 91 -13.67 -5.60 13.12
N ILE A 92 -14.23 -5.13 14.24
CA ILE A 92 -13.87 -3.84 14.85
C ILE A 92 -13.49 -4.01 16.32
N GLU A 93 -12.51 -3.22 16.73
CA GLU A 93 -12.18 -2.98 18.13
C GLU A 93 -12.52 -1.54 18.49
N MET A 94 -13.06 -1.33 19.69
CA MET A 94 -13.32 0.02 20.21
C MET A 94 -12.14 0.50 21.04
N ARG A 95 -11.59 1.66 20.69
CA ARG A 95 -10.60 2.39 21.51
C ARG A 95 -11.27 3.68 22.00
N GLY A 96 -11.77 3.63 23.23
CA GLY A 96 -12.71 4.64 23.72
C GLY A 96 -13.98 4.63 22.89
N THR A 97 -14.36 5.78 22.33
CA THR A 97 -15.54 5.95 21.48
C THR A 97 -15.28 5.72 19.99
N HIS A 98 -14.03 5.46 19.59
CA HIS A 98 -13.66 5.33 18.19
C HIS A 98 -13.48 3.86 17.76
N ARG A 99 -14.01 3.52 16.58
CA ARG A 99 -13.75 2.25 15.90
C ARG A 99 -12.29 2.19 15.44
N ARG A 100 -11.71 1.01 15.57
CA ARG A 100 -10.40 0.63 15.04
C ARG A 100 -10.50 -0.72 14.34
N PHE A 101 -9.74 -0.88 13.27
CA PHE A 101 -9.71 -2.08 12.45
C PHE A 101 -8.31 -2.65 12.48
N ARG A 102 -8.15 -3.95 12.71
CA ARG A 102 -6.82 -4.55 12.60
C ARG A 102 -6.40 -4.58 11.14
N LEU A 103 -5.14 -4.21 10.88
CA LEU A 103 -4.55 -4.29 9.55
C LEU A 103 -4.70 -5.69 8.95
N SER A 104 -4.46 -6.73 9.75
CA SER A 104 -4.62 -8.13 9.34
C SER A 104 -6.02 -8.44 8.80
N ASP A 105 -7.06 -7.95 9.48
CA ASP A 105 -8.45 -8.22 9.11
C ASP A 105 -8.84 -7.47 7.84
N VAL A 106 -8.36 -6.23 7.70
CA VAL A 106 -8.53 -5.42 6.49
C VAL A 106 -7.85 -6.06 5.29
N MET A 107 -6.61 -6.54 5.45
CA MET A 107 -5.87 -7.22 4.39
C MET A 107 -6.53 -8.55 3.99
N ALA A 108 -6.96 -9.35 4.97
CA ALA A 108 -7.69 -10.59 4.71
C ALA A 108 -9.03 -10.34 4.00
N TYR A 109 -9.73 -9.25 4.33
CA TYR A 109 -10.94 -8.86 3.61
C TYR A 109 -10.61 -8.47 2.15
N ARG A 110 -9.56 -7.67 1.93
CA ARG A 110 -9.12 -7.25 0.59
C ARG A 110 -8.75 -8.45 -0.29
N GLU A 111 -8.09 -9.45 0.27
CA GLU A 111 -7.69 -10.65 -0.46
C GLU A 111 -8.89 -11.51 -0.89
N LYS A 112 -9.94 -11.57 -0.07
CA LYS A 112 -11.20 -12.26 -0.42
C LYS A 112 -12.01 -11.51 -1.47
N PHE A 113 -11.90 -10.18 -1.48
CA PHE A 113 -12.63 -9.30 -2.41
C PHE A 113 -11.66 -8.36 -3.12
N PRO A 114 -10.76 -8.90 -3.96
CA PRO A 114 -9.77 -8.10 -4.65
C PRO A 114 -10.49 -7.06 -5.51
N ARG A 115 -9.89 -5.87 -5.63
CA ARG A 115 -10.39 -4.85 -6.56
C ARG A 115 -10.48 -5.51 -7.93
N ARG A 116 -11.69 -5.55 -8.50
CA ARG A 116 -11.80 -5.72 -9.95
C ARG A 116 -11.29 -4.42 -10.54
N GLY A 117 -10.06 -4.44 -11.03
CA GLY A 117 -9.51 -3.40 -11.90
C GLY A 117 -10.31 -3.32 -13.19
#